data_AF-C1D1R6-F1
#
_entry.id   AF-C1D1R6-F1
#
_cell.length_a   1.000
_cell.length_b   1.000
_cell.length_c   1.000
_cell.angle_alpha   90.00
_cell.angle_beta   90.00
_cell.angle_gamma   90.00
#
_symmetry.space_group_name_H-M   'P 1'
#
loop_
_entity.id
_entity.type
_entity.pdbx_description
1 polymer ?
#
loop_
_entity_poly.entity_id
_entity_poly.type
_entity_poly.pdbx_seq_one_letter_code
_entity_poly.pdbx_strand_id
1 'polypeptide(L)'
;MWSFVLGQATTAPVVDSRIMGDIVMRMWVNPPSVPADGVFVLYMPGLSQAHWAVMLVGPRGRAGEFVGASRLTFVKTMVSPKKPSEKMNLYRLGDGMFKGLYVSEGTVADKAGKSHRMLMLLTPQMFQEGLSPGDVLGR
;
A
#
# COMPACT_ATOMS: atom_id res chain seq x y z
N MET A 1 12.52 2.75 1.41
CA MET A 1 11.20 2.06 1.49
C MET A 1 11.39 0.58 1.78
N TRP A 2 12.12 -0.17 0.96
CA TRP A 2 12.27 -1.63 1.10
C TRP A 2 12.92 -2.10 2.42
N SER A 3 13.78 -1.30 3.03
CA SER A 3 14.26 -1.55 4.38
C SER A 3 13.12 -1.70 5.40
N PHE A 4 12.04 -0.93 5.27
CA PHE A 4 10.86 -1.03 6.15
C PHE A 4 10.08 -2.32 5.90
N VAL A 5 9.93 -2.71 4.62
CA VAL A 5 9.24 -3.94 4.21
C VAL A 5 10.00 -5.18 4.67
N LEU A 6 11.32 -5.17 4.56
CA LEU A 6 12.20 -6.28 4.96
C LEU A 6 12.48 -6.34 6.46
N GLY A 7 11.92 -5.42 7.26
CA GLY A 7 12.20 -5.33 8.71
C GLY A 7 13.63 -4.90 9.05
N GLN A 8 14.33 -4.28 8.11
CA GLN A 8 15.69 -3.75 8.25
C GLN A 8 15.71 -2.25 8.60
N ALA A 9 14.55 -1.62 8.73
CA ALA A 9 14.46 -0.24 9.17
C ALA A 9 14.95 -0.13 10.63
N THR A 10 15.82 0.84 10.88
CA THR A 10 16.39 1.11 12.21
C THR A 10 15.39 1.82 13.14
N THR A 11 14.28 2.32 12.59
CA THR A 11 13.20 2.96 13.34
C THR A 11 12.10 1.95 13.69
N ALA A 12 11.66 1.95 14.94
CA ALA A 12 10.51 1.16 15.37
C ALA A 12 9.21 1.69 14.72
N PRO A 13 8.27 0.81 14.36
CA PRO A 13 6.95 1.23 13.91
C PRO A 13 6.13 1.80 15.07
N VAL A 14 5.26 2.77 14.78
CA VAL A 14 4.30 3.31 15.75
C VAL A 14 3.12 2.36 16.01
N VAL A 15 2.91 1.40 15.10
CA VAL A 15 1.97 0.28 15.25
C VAL A 15 2.72 -0.97 14.84
N ASP A 16 2.83 -1.95 15.73
CA ASP A 16 3.25 -3.33 15.42
C ASP A 16 2.21 -4.26 16.05
N SER A 17 1.25 -4.71 15.24
CA SER A 17 0.14 -5.51 15.75
C SER A 17 0.04 -6.82 15.00
N ARG A 18 -0.27 -7.88 15.74
CA ARG A 18 -0.79 -9.14 15.20
C ARG A 18 -2.30 -9.14 15.43
N ILE A 19 -3.08 -8.97 14.36
CA ILE A 19 -4.53 -9.07 14.42
C ILE A 19 -4.91 -10.53 14.15
N MET A 20 -5.73 -11.10 15.05
CA MET A 20 -6.23 -12.48 14.96
C MET A 20 -5.12 -13.54 14.75
N GLY A 21 -3.91 -13.30 15.25
CA GLY A 21 -2.76 -14.22 15.14
C GLY A 21 -2.08 -14.26 13.77
N ASP A 22 -2.80 -13.88 12.70
CA ASP A 22 -2.43 -14.20 11.32
C ASP A 22 -2.20 -12.99 10.41
N ILE A 23 -2.49 -11.78 10.89
CA ILE A 23 -2.27 -10.53 10.16
C ILE A 23 -1.24 -9.70 10.91
N VAL A 24 -0.09 -9.49 10.30
CA VAL A 24 0.95 -8.58 10.78
C VAL A 24 0.76 -7.23 10.12
N MET A 25 0.60 -6.20 10.94
CA MET A 25 0.47 -4.82 10.50
C MET A 25 1.56 -3.98 11.12
N ARG A 26 2.29 -3.23 10.29
CA ARG A 26 3.31 -2.28 10.74
C ARG A 26 3.14 -0.93 10.09
N MET A 27 3.25 0.13 10.90
CA MET A 27 3.12 1.51 10.43
C MET A 27 4.27 2.38 10.95
N TRP A 28 4.81 3.22 10.07
CA TRP A 28 5.77 4.28 10.40
C TRP A 28 5.22 5.62 9.94
N VAL A 29 5.38 6.65 10.78
CA VAL A 29 5.04 8.04 10.47
C VAL A 29 6.32 8.80 10.17
N ASN A 30 6.31 9.62 9.12
CA ASN A 30 7.48 10.34 8.60
C ASN A 30 8.74 9.45 8.49
N PRO A 31 8.65 8.30 7.79
CA PRO A 31 9.75 7.34 7.68
C PRO A 31 11.02 7.99 7.09
N PRO A 32 12.19 7.87 7.75
CA PRO A 32 13.44 8.37 7.19
C PRO A 32 13.74 7.79 5.81
N SER A 33 14.23 8.64 4.91
CA SER A 33 14.64 8.24 3.56
C SER A 33 13.52 7.69 2.66
N VAL A 34 12.25 7.91 3.05
CA VAL A 34 11.10 7.68 2.17
C VAL A 34 10.36 9.01 2.04
N PRO A 35 10.22 9.58 0.83
CA PRO A 35 9.52 10.84 0.64
C PRO A 35 8.00 10.61 0.72
N ALA A 36 7.49 10.30 1.91
CA ALA A 36 6.08 10.06 2.22
C ALA A 36 5.80 10.44 3.68
N ASP A 37 4.54 10.74 4.00
CA ASP A 37 4.10 11.05 5.37
C ASP A 37 3.97 9.77 6.21
N GLY A 38 3.80 8.61 5.57
CA GLY A 38 3.77 7.33 6.26
C GLY A 38 4.06 6.13 5.35
N VAL A 39 4.57 5.06 5.96
CA VAL A 39 4.73 3.73 5.35
C VAL A 39 3.92 2.75 6.17
N PHE A 40 3.15 1.91 5.49
CA PHE A 40 2.34 0.87 6.09
C PHE A 40 2.64 -0.46 5.39
N VAL A 41 2.87 -1.51 6.16
CA VAL A 41 3.13 -2.85 5.66
C VAL A 41 2.10 -3.79 6.27
N LEU A 42 1.41 -4.52 5.40
CA LEU A 42 0.47 -5.58 5.76
C LEU A 42 1.01 -6.91 5.27
N TYR A 43 1.02 -7.91 6.13
CA TYR A 43 1.40 -9.28 5.79
C TYR A 43 0.41 -10.25 6.44
N MET A 44 -0.12 -11.22 5.69
CA MET A 44 -1.15 -12.15 6.15
C MET A 44 -0.71 -13.61 6.06
N PRO A 45 0.28 -14.04 6.88
CA PRO A 45 0.86 -15.38 6.81
C PRO A 45 -0.15 -16.52 7.01
N GLY A 46 -1.22 -16.31 7.79
CA GLY A 46 -2.23 -17.35 8.03
C GLY A 46 -3.12 -17.63 6.80
N LEU A 47 -3.17 -16.73 5.83
CA LEU A 47 -3.84 -16.95 4.54
C LEU A 47 -2.86 -17.48 3.50
N SER A 48 -1.72 -16.79 3.32
CA SER A 48 -0.63 -17.20 2.45
C SER A 48 0.58 -16.29 2.63
N GLN A 49 1.78 -16.83 2.43
CA GLN A 49 3.00 -16.01 2.33
C GLN A 49 2.97 -15.04 1.13
N ALA A 50 2.08 -15.26 0.16
CA ALA A 50 1.89 -14.38 -1.00
C ALA A 50 0.91 -13.21 -0.74
N HIS A 51 0.30 -13.11 0.44
CA HIS A 51 -0.65 -12.04 0.77
C HIS A 51 0.04 -10.93 1.56
N TRP A 52 0.53 -9.94 0.83
CA TRP A 52 1.13 -8.75 1.42
C TRP A 52 0.81 -7.50 0.61
N ALA A 53 0.83 -6.37 1.30
CA ALA A 53 0.69 -5.06 0.70
C ALA A 53 1.64 -4.06 1.37
N VAL A 54 2.08 -3.07 0.59
CA VAL A 54 2.84 -1.93 1.08
C VAL A 54 2.13 -0.67 0.64
N MET A 55 1.79 0.20 1.58
CA MET A 55 1.10 1.46 1.33
C MET A 55 1.98 2.64 1.75
N LEU A 56 1.97 3.68 0.94
CA LEU A 56 2.51 5.00 1.24
C LEU A 56 1.38 6.00 1.39
N VAL A 57 1.44 6.78 2.47
CA VAL A 57 0.52 7.91 2.72
C VAL A 57 1.27 9.20 2.39
N GLY A 58 0.64 10.08 1.61
CA GLY A 58 1.24 11.33 1.15
C GLY A 58 2.57 11.18 0.41
N PRO A 59 2.75 10.22 -0.53
CA PRO A 59 4.01 10.08 -1.25
C PRO A 59 4.30 11.33 -2.11
N ARG A 60 5.55 11.75 -2.14
CA ARG A 60 6.09 12.90 -2.88
C ARG A 60 7.05 12.38 -3.95
N GLY A 61 6.51 12.05 -5.12
CA GLY A 61 7.22 11.37 -6.21
C GLY A 61 6.27 10.59 -7.11
N ARG A 62 6.72 10.05 -8.24
CA ARG A 62 5.85 9.27 -9.15
C ARG A 62 5.70 7.82 -8.66
N ALA A 63 4.55 7.20 -8.89
CA ALA A 63 4.28 5.82 -8.48
C ALA A 63 5.40 4.83 -8.87
N GLY A 64 5.86 4.92 -10.13
CA GLY A 64 6.92 4.06 -10.66
C GLY A 64 8.27 4.19 -9.94
N GLU A 65 8.58 5.37 -9.38
CA GLU A 65 9.84 5.60 -8.66
C GLU A 65 9.91 4.80 -7.36
N PHE A 66 8.79 4.68 -6.65
CA PHE A 66 8.73 3.92 -5.39
C PHE A 66 8.85 2.42 -5.60
N VAL A 67 8.34 1.91 -6.74
CA VAL A 67 8.34 0.49 -7.06
C VAL A 67 9.43 0.11 -8.07
N GLY A 68 10.32 1.04 -8.45
CA GLY A 68 11.40 0.78 -9.40
C GLY A 68 10.92 0.25 -10.75
N ALA A 69 9.76 0.72 -11.23
CA ALA A 69 9.16 0.31 -12.49
C ALA A 69 9.14 1.48 -13.48
N SER A 70 9.64 1.24 -14.70
CA SER A 70 9.57 2.23 -15.80
C SER A 70 8.25 2.16 -16.55
N ARG A 71 7.55 1.02 -16.50
CA ARG A 71 6.30 0.80 -17.23
C ARG A 71 5.15 0.42 -16.30
N LEU A 72 4.20 1.35 -16.18
CA LEU A 72 2.91 1.15 -15.52
C LEU A 72 1.82 0.98 -16.58
N THR A 73 1.19 -0.19 -16.64
CA THR A 73 0.07 -0.44 -17.56
C THR A 73 -1.23 -0.24 -16.80
N PHE A 74 -2.04 0.74 -17.18
CA PHE A 74 -3.35 0.96 -16.57
C PHE A 74 -4.25 -0.27 -16.73
N VAL A 75 -4.94 -0.64 -15.66
CA VAL A 75 -5.86 -1.79 -15.60
C VAL A 75 -7.30 -1.30 -15.47
N LYS A 76 -7.59 -0.57 -14.39
CA LYS A 76 -8.93 -0.03 -14.10
C LYS A 76 -8.87 1.05 -13.03
N THR A 77 -9.94 1.82 -12.89
CA THR A 77 -10.18 2.64 -11.69
C THR A 77 -11.00 1.82 -10.70
N MET A 78 -10.48 1.68 -9.48
CA MET A 78 -11.16 1.11 -8.33
C MET A 78 -11.95 2.21 -7.61
N VAL A 79 -13.16 1.90 -7.20
CA VAL A 79 -14.04 2.79 -6.45
C VAL A 79 -14.47 2.06 -5.20
N SER A 80 -14.31 2.68 -4.03
CA SER A 80 -14.79 2.08 -2.78
C SER A 80 -16.32 2.08 -2.75
N PRO A 81 -16.99 0.93 -2.54
CA PRO A 81 -18.45 0.89 -2.40
C PRO A 81 -18.94 1.73 -1.21
N LYS A 82 -18.14 1.80 -0.13
CA LYS A 82 -18.44 2.58 1.07
C LYS A 82 -18.24 4.08 0.85
N LYS A 83 -17.33 4.46 -0.06
CA LYS A 83 -16.96 5.86 -0.34
C LYS A 83 -16.76 6.08 -1.84
N PRO A 84 -17.83 6.30 -2.61
CA PRO A 84 -17.76 6.41 -4.07
C PRO A 84 -16.92 7.60 -4.59
N SER A 85 -16.69 8.59 -3.73
CA SER A 85 -15.80 9.73 -4.01
C SER A 85 -14.31 9.35 -3.98
N GLU A 86 -13.96 8.26 -3.31
CA GLU A 86 -12.58 7.75 -3.24
C GLU A 86 -12.32 6.82 -4.43
N LYS A 87 -11.47 7.31 -5.34
CA LYS A 87 -11.08 6.59 -6.56
C LYS A 87 -9.58 6.33 -6.55
N MET A 88 -9.21 5.12 -6.97
CA MET A 88 -7.81 4.71 -7.12
C MET A 88 -7.58 4.07 -8.47
N ASN A 89 -6.64 4.59 -9.25
CA ASN A 89 -6.22 3.98 -10.49
C ASN A 89 -5.29 2.81 -10.19
N LEU A 90 -5.59 1.67 -10.80
CA LEU A 90 -4.80 0.46 -10.69
C LEU A 90 -3.94 0.29 -11.94
N TYR A 91 -2.67 -0.03 -11.72
CA TYR A 91 -1.69 -0.28 -12.76
C TYR A 91 -1.01 -1.62 -12.50
N ARG A 92 -0.72 -2.36 -13.58
CA ARG A 92 0.13 -3.55 -13.55
C ARG A 92 1.58 -3.14 -13.82
N LEU A 93 2.51 -3.71 -13.06
CA LEU A 93 3.95 -3.49 -13.24
C LEU A 93 4.50 -4.40 -14.34
N GLY A 94 5.02 -3.81 -15.42
CA GLY A 94 5.53 -4.54 -16.58
C GLY A 94 7.01 -4.95 -16.48
N ASP A 95 7.76 -4.30 -15.58
CA ASP A 95 9.21 -4.40 -15.44
C ASP A 95 9.65 -4.22 -13.98
N GLY A 96 10.96 -4.24 -13.75
CA GLY A 96 11.57 -4.06 -12.43
C GLY A 96 11.45 -5.28 -11.50
N MET A 97 11.84 -5.08 -10.25
CA MET A 97 11.84 -6.12 -9.21
C MET A 97 10.43 -6.65 -8.89
N PHE A 98 9.40 -5.84 -9.14
CA PHE A 98 8.00 -6.15 -8.82
C PHE A 98 7.16 -6.44 -10.07
N LYS A 99 7.81 -6.85 -11.16
CA LYS A 99 7.12 -7.27 -12.39
C LYS A 99 6.03 -8.29 -12.07
N GLY A 100 4.82 -8.04 -12.58
CA GLY A 100 3.65 -8.89 -12.36
C GLY A 100 2.82 -8.55 -11.12
N LEU A 101 3.30 -7.66 -10.25
CA LEU A 101 2.50 -7.07 -9.17
C LEU A 101 1.65 -5.92 -9.68
N TYR A 102 0.82 -5.37 -8.78
CA TYR A 102 -0.07 -4.25 -9.07
C TYR A 102 0.24 -3.07 -8.15
N VAL A 103 0.17 -1.86 -8.69
CA VAL A 103 0.20 -0.63 -7.89
C VAL A 103 -1.11 0.10 -8.07
N SER A 104 -1.74 0.48 -6.96
CA SER A 104 -2.90 1.36 -6.96
C SER A 104 -2.52 2.74 -6.44
N GLU A 105 -3.05 3.77 -7.07
CA GLU A 105 -2.77 5.16 -6.74
C GLU A 105 -4.05 5.99 -6.76
N GLY A 106 -4.28 6.78 -5.73
CA GLY A 106 -5.40 7.72 -5.74
C GLY A 106 -5.39 8.62 -4.53
N THR A 107 -6.54 9.24 -4.26
CA THR A 107 -6.71 10.15 -3.13
C THR A 107 -7.81 9.61 -2.24
N VAL A 108 -7.53 9.56 -0.93
CA VAL A 108 -8.44 9.06 0.09
C VAL A 108 -8.53 10.07 1.24
N ALA A 109 -9.74 10.30 1.73
CA ALA A 109 -9.97 11.25 2.82
C ALA A 109 -9.76 10.57 4.16
N ASP A 110 -9.04 11.21 5.08
CA ASP A 110 -8.92 10.76 6.46
C ASP A 110 -10.18 11.03 7.30
N LYS A 111 -10.14 10.66 8.60
CA LYS A 111 -11.27 10.87 9.52
C LYS A 111 -11.59 12.35 9.75
N ALA A 112 -10.64 13.25 9.53
CA ALA A 112 -10.84 14.69 9.59
C ALA A 112 -11.30 15.27 8.25
N GLY A 113 -11.55 14.42 7.24
CA GLY A 113 -11.94 14.83 5.89
C GLY A 113 -10.78 15.35 5.04
N LYS A 114 -9.54 15.29 5.54
CA LYS A 114 -8.37 15.73 4.78
C LYS A 114 -7.99 14.66 3.76
N SER A 115 -7.93 15.07 2.50
CA SER A 115 -7.52 14.22 1.39
C SER A 115 -6.01 13.99 1.40
N HIS A 116 -5.62 12.71 1.33
CA HIS A 116 -4.23 12.28 1.18
C HIS A 116 -4.06 11.47 -0.08
N ARG A 117 -2.98 11.73 -0.82
CA ARG A 117 -2.55 10.81 -1.87
C ARG A 117 -2.12 9.50 -1.22
N MET A 118 -2.55 8.39 -1.78
CA MET A 118 -2.13 7.06 -1.37
C MET A 118 -1.58 6.30 -2.56
N LEU A 119 -0.51 5.56 -2.30
CA LEU A 119 0.06 4.59 -3.23
C LEU A 119 0.10 3.24 -2.52
N MET A 120 -0.35 2.18 -3.17
CA MET A 120 -0.30 0.85 -2.59
C MET A 120 0.20 -0.17 -3.61
N LEU A 121 1.26 -0.89 -3.27
CA LEU A 121 1.72 -2.06 -3.96
C LEU A 121 1.02 -3.30 -3.41
N LEU A 122 0.51 -4.12 -4.32
CA LEU A 122 -0.38 -5.25 -4.07
C LEU A 122 0.13 -6.49 -4.82
N THR A 123 0.09 -7.63 -4.15
CA THR A 123 0.21 -8.92 -4.85
C THR A 123 -1.06 -9.24 -5.65
N PRO A 124 -0.99 -10.12 -6.67
CA PRO A 124 -2.17 -10.55 -7.42
C PRO A 124 -3.30 -11.09 -6.53
N GLN A 125 -2.94 -11.78 -5.45
CA GLN A 125 -3.90 -12.35 -4.50
C GLN A 125 -4.66 -11.25 -3.75
N MET A 126 -3.93 -10.26 -3.21
CA MET A 126 -4.55 -9.09 -2.54
C MET A 126 -5.49 -8.33 -3.49
N PHE A 127 -5.11 -8.22 -4.76
CA PHE A 127 -5.95 -7.60 -5.78
C PHE A 127 -7.23 -8.40 -6.04
N GLN A 128 -7.13 -9.73 -6.17
CA GLN A 128 -8.28 -10.60 -6.45
C GLN A 128 -9.29 -10.63 -5.31
N GLU A 129 -8.84 -10.51 -4.06
CA GLU A 129 -9.70 -10.44 -2.88
C GLU A 129 -10.45 -9.10 -2.76
N GLY A 130 -10.15 -8.12 -3.62
CA GLY A 130 -10.87 -6.85 -3.66
C GLY A 130 -10.68 -5.97 -2.43
N LEU A 131 -9.62 -6.23 -1.63
CA LEU A 131 -9.29 -5.44 -0.45
C LEU A 131 -9.05 -3.99 -0.88
N SER A 132 -10.01 -3.12 -0.57
CA SER A 132 -9.81 -1.70 -0.80
C SER A 132 -8.86 -1.16 0.28
N PRO A 133 -8.00 -0.19 -0.04
CA PRO A 133 -7.11 0.42 0.94
C PRO A 133 -7.82 1.01 2.17
N GLY A 134 -9.10 1.37 2.05
CA GLY A 134 -9.94 1.79 3.16
C GLY A 134 -10.32 0.65 4.10
N ASP A 135 -10.57 -0.55 3.58
CA ASP A 135 -10.96 -1.72 4.38
C ASP A 135 -9.80 -2.22 5.26
N VAL A 136 -8.56 -2.14 4.74
CA VAL A 136 -7.34 -2.56 5.46
C VAL A 136 -7.01 -1.63 6.64
N LEU A 137 -7.34 -0.34 6.55
CA LEU A 137 -7.09 0.65 7.61
C LEU A 137 -8.18 0.68 8.69
N GLY A 138 -9.10 -0.30 8.70
CA GLY A 138 -10.20 -0.35 9.67
C GLY A 138 -11.15 0.85 9.56
N ARG A 139 -11.60 1.15 8.33
CA ARG A 139 -12.60 2.20 8.06
C ARG A 139 -13.94 1.65 7.56
#